data_AF-A0A9E3APU1-F1
#
_entry.id   AF-A0A9E3APU1-F1
#
_cell.length_a   1.000
_cell.length_b   1.000
_cell.length_c   1.000
_cell.angle_alpha   90.00
_cell.angle_beta   90.00
_cell.angle_gamma   90.00
#
_symmetry.space_group_name_H-M   'P 1'
#
loop_
_entity.id
_entity.type
_entity.pdbx_description
1 polymer ?
#
loop_
_entity_poly.entity_id
_entity_poly.type
_entity_poly.pdbx_seq_one_letter_code
_entity_poly.pdbx_strand_id
1 'polypeptide(L)'
;MPRNGVADASRIFVHDIPATLWTPHRPARPEKTEGGRRFKLTADYAAAGDQPQAIAELASGVEARERDQVLLGVTGSGKTFTMARIIEETQRPALILAHNKTLAAQLYSEFKSFFPENAVEYFVSYYDYYQPEAYVPRTDTYIEKDSSINEQIDRMRHSATRAILERDDVIVVASVSCIYGIGSVETYSAMTFDVKLGDKADDRRLMADLVAQ
;
A
#
# COMPACT_ATOMS: atom_id res chain seq x y z
N MET A 1 4.54 -45.97 36.81
CA MET A 1 4.58 -44.50 36.95
C MET A 1 4.72 -43.87 35.58
N PRO A 2 3.66 -43.33 34.96
CA PRO A 2 3.75 -42.67 33.66
C PRO A 2 3.77 -41.14 33.77
N ARG A 3 4.74 -40.58 33.06
CA ARG A 3 4.98 -39.21 32.55
C ARG A 3 3.86 -38.18 32.75
N ASN A 4 4.16 -37.12 33.51
CA ASN A 4 3.62 -35.77 33.27
C ASN A 4 4.01 -35.39 31.82
N GLY A 5 3.15 -35.05 30.87
CA GLY A 5 1.87 -34.35 30.97
C GLY A 5 2.05 -32.97 30.35
N VAL A 6 2.25 -32.90 29.02
CA VAL A 6 1.98 -31.65 28.27
C VAL A 6 0.51 -31.76 27.88
N ALA A 7 -0.36 -31.37 28.81
CA ALA A 7 -1.77 -31.26 28.51
C ALA A 7 -1.93 -30.18 27.43
N ASP A 8 -2.60 -30.58 26.35
CA ASP A 8 -3.04 -29.77 25.24
C ASP A 8 -3.67 -28.46 25.75
N ALA A 9 -2.92 -27.35 25.64
CA ALA A 9 -3.45 -26.01 25.86
C ALA A 9 -4.12 -25.55 24.57
N SER A 10 -5.15 -26.28 24.12
CA SER A 10 -6.07 -25.82 23.11
C SER A 10 -6.86 -24.65 23.70
N ARG A 11 -6.33 -23.44 23.50
CA ARG A 11 -7.08 -22.22 23.79
C ARG A 11 -8.27 -22.20 22.82
N ILE A 12 -9.47 -22.18 23.38
CA ILE A 12 -10.68 -21.82 22.65
C ILE A 12 -10.50 -20.37 22.20
N PHE A 13 -10.28 -20.15 20.90
CA PHE A 13 -10.35 -18.82 20.33
C PHE A 13 -11.81 -18.39 20.34
N VAL A 14 -12.15 -17.47 21.25
CA VAL A 14 -13.47 -16.84 21.25
C VAL A 14 -13.52 -15.92 20.02
N HIS A 15 -14.20 -16.37 18.97
CA HIS A 15 -14.36 -15.62 17.72
C HIS A 15 -15.37 -14.48 17.82
N ASP A 16 -16.17 -14.43 18.90
CA ASP A 16 -17.14 -13.35 19.17
C ASP A 16 -16.55 -12.28 20.09
N ILE A 17 -15.51 -11.60 19.61
CA ILE A 17 -15.13 -10.30 20.17
C ILE A 17 -16.14 -9.29 19.62
N PRO A 18 -16.91 -8.58 20.46
CA PRO A 18 -17.81 -7.54 19.97
C PRO A 18 -16.98 -6.50 19.19
N ALA A 19 -17.50 -6.08 18.03
CA ALA A 19 -16.85 -5.14 17.10
C ALA A 19 -16.49 -3.76 17.70
N THR A 20 -16.77 -3.55 18.98
CA THR A 20 -16.49 -2.35 19.77
C THR A 20 -15.11 -2.34 20.42
N LEU A 21 -14.31 -3.42 20.36
CA LEU A 21 -13.04 -3.49 21.10
C LEU A 21 -11.95 -2.55 20.58
N TRP A 22 -12.03 -2.12 19.32
CA TRP A 22 -11.10 -1.18 18.73
C TRP A 22 -11.73 -0.48 17.53
N THR A 23 -11.92 0.84 17.61
CA THR A 23 -12.28 1.65 16.45
C THR A 23 -10.99 2.26 15.89
N PRO A 24 -10.61 1.97 14.63
CA PRO A 24 -9.44 2.59 14.03
C PRO A 24 -9.59 4.11 14.05
N HIS A 25 -8.57 4.82 14.51
CA HIS A 25 -8.52 6.29 14.40
C HIS A 25 -8.64 6.66 12.92
N ARG A 26 -9.74 7.35 12.56
CA ARG A 26 -10.00 7.83 11.20
C ARG A 26 -10.04 9.36 11.26
N PRO A 27 -8.90 10.03 11.09
CA PRO A 27 -8.88 11.48 11.08
C PRO A 27 -9.66 12.02 9.89
N ALA A 28 -10.11 13.27 10.02
CA ALA A 28 -10.69 14.00 8.90
C ALA A 28 -9.63 14.09 7.80
N ARG A 29 -9.96 13.54 6.62
CA ARG A 29 -9.05 13.61 5.47
C ARG A 29 -9.15 15.03 4.89
N PRO A 30 -8.01 15.70 4.64
CA PRO A 30 -8.04 16.98 3.94
C PRO A 30 -8.65 16.81 2.55
N GLU A 31 -9.14 17.92 1.99
CA GLU A 31 -9.57 17.94 0.60
C GLU A 31 -8.37 17.63 -0.31
N LYS A 32 -8.60 16.78 -1.30
CA LYS A 32 -7.54 16.35 -2.21
C LYS A 32 -7.24 17.44 -3.22
N THR A 33 -5.99 17.90 -3.26
CA THR A 33 -5.52 18.96 -4.16
C THR A 33 -5.60 18.58 -5.65
N GLU A 34 -5.46 17.29 -5.97
CA GLU A 34 -5.59 16.72 -7.32
C GLU A 34 -6.75 15.70 -7.42
N GLY A 35 -7.81 15.90 -6.63
CA GLY A 35 -8.99 15.03 -6.62
C GLY A 35 -9.78 15.01 -7.94
N GLY A 36 -10.70 14.05 -8.07
CA GLY A 36 -11.62 13.95 -9.20
C GLY A 36 -11.03 13.35 -10.49
N ARG A 37 -9.76 12.92 -10.48
CA ARG A 37 -9.15 12.16 -11.57
C ARG A 37 -9.69 10.72 -11.58
N ARG A 38 -10.03 10.22 -12.77
CA ARG A 38 -10.57 8.86 -12.97
C ARG A 38 -9.47 7.90 -13.41
N PHE A 39 -9.59 6.64 -13.01
CA PHE A 39 -8.76 5.58 -13.60
C PHE A 39 -9.10 5.40 -15.06
N LYS A 40 -8.06 5.32 -15.90
CA LYS A 40 -8.16 5.12 -17.35
C LYS A 40 -7.18 4.05 -17.78
N LEU A 41 -7.72 2.88 -18.11
CA LEU A 41 -6.93 1.75 -18.58
C LEU A 41 -6.55 1.95 -20.06
N THR A 42 -5.27 1.76 -20.35
CA THR A 42 -4.73 1.70 -21.71
C THR A 42 -4.22 0.28 -21.97
N ALA A 43 -4.78 -0.38 -22.98
CA ALA A 43 -4.34 -1.69 -23.44
C ALA A 43 -4.68 -1.88 -24.92
N ASP A 44 -3.80 -2.56 -25.65
CA ASP A 44 -3.98 -2.87 -27.09
C ASP A 44 -4.93 -4.06 -27.35
N TYR A 45 -5.49 -4.63 -26.28
CA TYR A 45 -6.33 -5.82 -26.34
C TYR A 45 -7.53 -5.69 -25.39
N ALA A 46 -8.60 -6.42 -25.73
CA ALA A 46 -9.82 -6.51 -24.92
C ALA A 46 -9.81 -7.77 -24.05
N ALA A 47 -10.68 -7.79 -23.03
CA ALA A 47 -10.92 -8.97 -22.22
C ALA A 47 -11.43 -10.13 -23.11
N ALA A 48 -10.89 -11.32 -22.91
CA ALA A 48 -11.20 -12.51 -23.71
C ALA A 48 -11.27 -13.78 -22.85
N GLY A 49 -11.87 -14.84 -23.40
CA GLY A 49 -12.11 -16.08 -22.66
C GLY A 49 -13.04 -15.84 -21.47
N ASP A 50 -12.64 -16.32 -20.29
CA ASP A 50 -13.42 -16.17 -19.06
C ASP A 50 -13.25 -14.81 -18.37
N GLN A 51 -12.35 -13.94 -18.87
CA GLN A 51 -12.08 -12.65 -18.25
C GLN A 51 -13.31 -11.73 -18.17
N PRO A 52 -14.15 -11.56 -19.20
CA PRO A 52 -15.31 -10.66 -19.13
C PRO A 52 -16.29 -11.06 -18.02
N GLN A 53 -16.51 -12.35 -17.83
CA GLN A 53 -17.37 -12.86 -16.77
C GLN A 53 -16.76 -12.61 -15.39
N ALA A 54 -15.46 -12.95 -15.21
CA ALA A 54 -14.77 -12.73 -13.94
C ALA A 54 -14.72 -11.25 -13.54
N ILE A 55 -14.53 -10.35 -14.51
CA ILE A 55 -14.54 -8.90 -14.27
C ILE A 55 -15.93 -8.47 -13.79
N ALA A 56 -16.98 -8.84 -14.51
CA ALA A 56 -18.35 -8.44 -14.17
C ALA A 56 -18.78 -8.95 -12.79
N GLU A 57 -18.50 -10.23 -12.48
CA GLU A 57 -18.81 -10.83 -11.18
C GLU A 57 -18.09 -10.10 -10.04
N LEU A 58 -16.76 -9.95 -10.14
CA LEU A 58 -15.97 -9.33 -9.07
C LEU A 58 -16.26 -7.83 -8.90
N ALA A 59 -16.47 -7.10 -10.00
CA ALA A 59 -16.87 -5.69 -9.95
C ALA A 59 -18.22 -5.53 -9.27
N SER A 60 -19.20 -6.38 -9.59
CA SER A 60 -20.52 -6.36 -8.95
C SER A 60 -20.45 -6.66 -7.44
N GLY A 61 -19.59 -7.60 -7.02
CA GLY A 61 -19.35 -7.88 -5.60
C GLY A 61 -18.74 -6.67 -4.87
N VAL A 62 -17.84 -5.94 -5.53
CA VAL A 62 -17.25 -4.71 -4.97
C VAL A 62 -18.32 -3.62 -4.77
N GLU A 63 -19.23 -3.44 -5.74
CA GLU A 63 -20.35 -2.51 -5.65
C GLU A 63 -21.36 -2.91 -4.55
N ALA A 64 -21.61 -4.22 -4.42
CA ALA A 64 -22.43 -4.81 -3.36
C ALA A 64 -21.78 -4.76 -1.97
N ARG A 65 -20.56 -4.21 -1.86
CA ARG A 65 -19.76 -4.11 -0.61
C ARG A 65 -19.40 -5.47 -0.02
N GLU A 66 -19.26 -6.49 -0.85
CA GLU A 66 -18.64 -7.74 -0.44
C GLU A 66 -17.19 -7.49 -0.03
N ARG A 67 -16.80 -8.02 1.14
CA ARG A 67 -15.48 -7.76 1.72
C ARG A 67 -14.40 -8.67 1.17
N ASP A 68 -14.74 -9.94 0.98
CA ASP A 68 -13.79 -10.99 0.63
C ASP A 68 -14.26 -11.69 -0.65
N GLN A 69 -13.43 -11.64 -1.69
CA GLN A 69 -13.70 -12.25 -2.99
C GLN A 69 -12.41 -12.92 -3.50
N VAL A 70 -12.55 -14.01 -4.27
CA VAL A 70 -11.41 -14.81 -4.75
C VAL A 70 -11.48 -15.00 -6.26
N LEU A 71 -10.46 -14.50 -6.97
CA LEU A 71 -10.25 -14.78 -8.39
C LEU A 71 -9.46 -16.09 -8.55
N LEU A 72 -10.14 -17.19 -8.86
CA LEU A 72 -9.49 -18.48 -9.14
C LEU A 72 -8.98 -18.53 -10.60
N GLY A 73 -7.83 -17.91 -10.86
CA GLY A 73 -7.23 -17.85 -12.20
C GLY A 73 -6.02 -18.75 -12.39
N VAL A 74 -6.03 -19.60 -13.43
CA VAL A 74 -4.86 -20.40 -13.85
C VAL A 74 -3.67 -19.51 -14.25
N THR A 75 -2.45 -20.04 -14.25
CA THR A 75 -1.27 -19.30 -14.73
C THR A 75 -1.42 -18.96 -16.21
N GLY A 76 -1.05 -17.73 -16.61
CA GLY A 76 -1.16 -17.26 -17.99
C GLY A 76 -2.54 -16.74 -18.41
N SER A 77 -3.56 -16.82 -17.55
CA SER A 77 -4.93 -16.33 -17.84
C SER A 77 -5.10 -14.80 -17.86
N GLY A 78 -4.03 -14.01 -17.65
CA GLY A 78 -4.12 -12.55 -17.61
C GLY A 78 -4.76 -11.98 -16.34
N LYS A 79 -4.42 -12.55 -15.17
CA LYS A 79 -4.92 -12.09 -13.86
C LYS A 79 -4.66 -10.60 -13.61
N THR A 80 -3.48 -10.09 -13.95
CA THR A 80 -3.17 -8.66 -13.75
C THR A 80 -4.11 -7.78 -14.56
N PHE A 81 -4.34 -8.11 -15.83
CA PHE A 81 -5.26 -7.36 -16.70
C PHE A 81 -6.70 -7.42 -16.18
N THR A 82 -7.14 -8.59 -15.71
CA THR A 82 -8.46 -8.77 -15.05
C THR A 82 -8.60 -7.83 -13.86
N MET A 83 -7.59 -7.77 -12.98
CA MET A 83 -7.60 -6.86 -11.82
C MET A 83 -7.52 -5.39 -12.23
N ALA A 84 -6.79 -5.05 -13.29
CA ALA A 84 -6.73 -3.69 -13.82
C ALA A 84 -8.10 -3.22 -14.32
N ARG A 85 -8.84 -4.09 -15.02
CA ARG A 85 -10.23 -3.81 -15.43
C ARG A 85 -11.16 -3.60 -14.25
N ILE A 86 -11.05 -4.41 -13.21
CA ILE A 86 -11.86 -4.24 -11.99
C ILE A 86 -11.57 -2.88 -11.31
N ILE A 87 -10.30 -2.46 -11.25
CA ILE A 87 -9.93 -1.14 -10.71
C ILE A 87 -10.53 -0.01 -11.56
N GLU A 88 -10.47 -0.14 -12.88
CA GLU A 88 -11.09 0.82 -13.81
C GLU A 88 -12.62 0.87 -13.65
N GLU A 89 -13.31 -0.26 -13.59
CA GLU A 89 -14.78 -0.27 -13.48
C GLU A 89 -15.26 0.29 -12.15
N THR A 90 -14.59 -0.09 -11.06
CA THR A 90 -14.99 0.31 -9.70
C THR A 90 -14.55 1.73 -9.33
N GLN A 91 -13.55 2.28 -10.02
CA GLN A 91 -12.98 3.62 -9.76
C GLN A 91 -12.51 3.81 -8.31
N ARG A 92 -11.98 2.75 -7.68
CA ARG A 92 -11.51 2.77 -6.28
C ARG A 92 -9.99 2.76 -6.22
N PRO A 93 -9.36 3.58 -5.35
CA PRO A 93 -7.94 3.44 -5.05
C PRO A 93 -7.62 2.02 -4.60
N ALA A 94 -6.50 1.47 -5.07
CA ALA A 94 -6.16 0.07 -4.86
C ALA A 94 -4.80 -0.10 -4.17
N LEU A 95 -4.74 -1.03 -3.21
CA LEU A 95 -3.49 -1.52 -2.62
C LEU A 95 -3.28 -2.96 -3.07
N ILE A 96 -2.17 -3.21 -3.77
CA ILE A 96 -1.81 -4.51 -4.31
C ILE A 96 -0.65 -5.06 -3.48
N LEU A 97 -0.88 -6.18 -2.79
CA LEU A 97 0.12 -6.80 -1.94
C LEU A 97 0.84 -7.92 -2.68
N ALA A 98 2.16 -7.80 -2.79
CA ALA A 98 3.04 -8.83 -3.30
C ALA A 98 3.93 -9.39 -2.20
N HIS A 99 4.12 -10.71 -2.20
CA HIS A 99 4.87 -11.41 -1.16
C HIS A 99 6.40 -11.26 -1.28
N ASN A 100 6.90 -10.73 -2.40
CA ASN A 100 8.33 -10.46 -2.60
C ASN A 100 8.54 -9.21 -3.49
N LYS A 101 9.76 -8.63 -3.43
CA LYS A 101 10.13 -7.42 -4.19
C LYS A 101 10.13 -7.62 -5.71
N THR A 102 10.47 -8.82 -6.18
CA THR A 102 10.54 -9.12 -7.63
C THR A 102 9.17 -9.07 -8.28
N LEU A 103 8.19 -9.77 -7.72
CA LEU A 103 6.80 -9.75 -8.16
C LEU A 103 6.20 -8.36 -7.99
N ALA A 104 6.51 -7.67 -6.90
CA ALA A 104 6.06 -6.28 -6.71
C ALA A 104 6.56 -5.37 -7.85
N ALA A 105 7.83 -5.47 -8.24
CA ALA A 105 8.38 -4.70 -9.33
C ALA A 105 7.74 -5.06 -10.69
N GLN A 106 7.48 -6.33 -10.94
CA GLN A 106 6.76 -6.79 -12.14
C GLN A 106 5.36 -6.21 -12.22
N LEU A 107 4.58 -6.34 -11.14
CA LEU A 107 3.23 -5.78 -11.06
C LEU A 107 3.26 -4.26 -11.19
N TYR A 108 4.19 -3.57 -10.52
CA TYR A 108 4.35 -2.13 -10.66
C TYR A 108 4.58 -1.73 -12.13
N SER A 109 5.46 -2.44 -12.84
CA SER A 109 5.70 -2.19 -14.27
C SER A 109 4.44 -2.43 -15.11
N GLU A 110 3.74 -3.56 -14.90
CA GLU A 110 2.51 -3.88 -15.63
C GLU A 110 1.42 -2.83 -15.38
N PHE A 111 1.17 -2.47 -14.12
CA PHE A 111 0.19 -1.45 -13.77
C PHE A 111 0.57 -0.06 -14.29
N LYS A 112 1.86 0.29 -14.33
CA LYS A 112 2.30 1.57 -14.93
C LYS A 112 2.04 1.61 -16.43
N SER A 113 2.19 0.49 -17.13
CA SER A 113 1.82 0.37 -18.54
C SER A 113 0.32 0.43 -18.75
N PHE A 114 -0.46 -0.19 -17.86
CA PHE A 114 -1.93 -0.15 -17.90
C PHE A 114 -2.52 1.23 -17.58
N PHE A 115 -1.92 1.98 -16.67
CA PHE A 115 -2.43 3.27 -16.20
C PHE A 115 -1.38 4.37 -16.33
N PRO A 116 -0.97 4.74 -17.57
CA PRO A 116 0.09 5.72 -17.80
C PRO A 116 -0.27 7.13 -17.34
N GLU A 117 -1.58 7.45 -17.24
CA GLU A 117 -2.10 8.76 -16.84
C GLU A 117 -2.46 8.83 -15.34
N ASN A 118 -2.42 7.71 -14.60
CA ASN A 118 -2.79 7.65 -13.18
C ASN A 118 -1.57 7.46 -12.26
N ALA A 119 -1.79 7.65 -10.95
CA ALA A 119 -0.75 7.50 -9.94
C ALA A 119 -0.55 6.02 -9.56
N VAL A 120 0.27 5.32 -10.36
CA VAL A 120 0.80 4.01 -9.99
C VAL A 120 2.10 4.20 -9.23
N GLU A 121 2.11 3.75 -7.98
CA GLU A 121 3.12 4.00 -6.96
C GLU A 121 3.72 2.68 -6.43
N TYR A 122 4.94 2.74 -5.91
CA TYR A 122 5.69 1.58 -5.44
C TYR A 122 6.08 1.74 -3.97
N PHE A 123 5.71 0.76 -3.15
CA PHE A 123 5.89 0.83 -1.70
C PHE A 123 6.49 -0.46 -1.11
N VAL A 124 7.81 -0.55 -1.10
CA VAL A 124 8.54 -1.68 -0.51
C VAL A 124 9.57 -1.18 0.51
N SER A 125 10.20 -2.10 1.23
CA SER A 125 11.32 -1.73 2.11
C SER A 125 12.41 -1.02 1.31
N TYR A 126 12.78 0.19 1.77
CA TYR A 126 13.88 0.97 1.22
C TYR A 126 15.24 0.44 1.64
N TYR A 127 15.32 -0.57 2.52
CA TYR A 127 16.59 -1.19 2.85
C TYR A 127 17.02 -2.18 1.75
N ASP A 128 18.22 -1.98 1.22
CA ASP A 128 18.90 -2.96 0.37
C ASP A 128 19.52 -4.07 1.24
N TYR A 129 20.03 -3.68 2.41
CA TYR A 129 20.51 -4.59 3.46
C TYR A 129 19.96 -4.13 4.81
N TYR A 130 19.50 -5.07 5.63
CA TYR A 130 19.01 -4.79 6.97
C TYR A 130 19.31 -5.94 7.92
N GLN A 131 20.07 -5.63 8.97
CA GLN A 131 20.32 -6.48 10.11
C GLN A 131 19.62 -5.85 11.32
N PRO A 132 18.62 -6.53 11.92
CA PRO A 132 17.99 -6.05 13.14
C PRO A 132 18.97 -6.14 14.30
N GLU A 133 18.78 -5.25 15.27
CA GLU A 133 19.39 -5.38 16.58
C GLU A 133 18.85 -6.64 17.27
N ALA A 134 19.74 -7.48 17.79
CA ALA A 134 19.33 -8.70 18.46
C ALA A 134 20.34 -9.10 19.53
N TYR A 135 19.84 -9.71 20.61
CA TYR A 135 20.68 -10.40 21.58
C TYR A 135 20.44 -11.91 21.47
N VAL A 136 21.53 -12.69 21.36
CA VAL A 136 21.53 -14.14 21.24
C VAL A 136 22.00 -14.75 22.57
N PRO A 137 21.08 -15.21 23.44
CA PRO A 137 21.44 -15.62 24.81
C PRO A 137 22.35 -16.84 24.87
N ARG A 138 22.23 -17.76 23.89
CA ARG A 138 23.00 -19.01 23.87
C ARG A 138 24.51 -18.77 23.72
N THR A 139 24.89 -17.72 23.01
CA THR A 139 26.28 -17.38 22.72
C THR A 139 26.71 -16.08 23.42
N ASP A 140 25.84 -15.53 24.28
CA ASP A 140 26.02 -14.23 24.92
C ASP A 140 26.47 -13.14 23.93
N THR A 141 25.83 -13.11 22.75
CA THR A 141 26.25 -12.25 21.65
C THR A 141 25.21 -11.17 21.41
N TYR A 142 25.65 -9.92 21.48
CA TYR A 142 24.87 -8.78 21.01
C TYR A 142 25.22 -8.50 19.55
N ILE A 143 24.18 -8.39 18.73
CA ILE A 143 24.22 -8.09 17.30
C ILE A 143 23.71 -6.67 17.14
N GLU A 144 24.60 -5.76 16.76
CA GLU A 144 24.25 -4.38 16.47
C GLU A 144 23.37 -4.27 15.22
N LYS A 145 22.53 -3.25 15.22
CA LYS A 145 21.78 -2.84 14.04
C LYS A 145 22.76 -2.36 12.96
N ASP A 146 22.62 -2.91 11.77
CA ASP A 146 23.32 -2.42 10.58
C ASP A 146 22.34 -2.38 9.40
N SER A 147 22.45 -1.37 8.54
CA SER A 147 21.53 -1.21 7.42
C SER A 147 22.08 -0.33 6.32
N SER A 148 21.70 -0.64 5.08
CA SER A 148 21.95 0.19 3.90
C SER A 148 20.63 0.59 3.25
N ILE A 149 20.48 1.88 2.95
CA ILE A 149 19.26 2.49 2.41
C ILE A 149 19.40 2.73 0.92
N ASN A 150 18.33 2.46 0.19
CA ASN A 150 18.14 2.79 -1.20
C ASN A 150 17.33 4.09 -1.34
N GLU A 151 18.01 5.19 -1.64
CA GLU A 151 17.38 6.52 -1.78
C GLU A 151 16.32 6.58 -2.90
N GLN A 152 16.45 5.77 -3.95
CA GLN A 152 15.44 5.73 -5.00
C GLN A 152 14.14 5.12 -4.48
N ILE A 153 14.22 4.00 -3.75
CA ILE A 153 13.04 3.38 -3.16
C ILE A 153 12.42 4.28 -2.08
N ASP A 154 13.25 4.99 -1.31
CA ASP A 154 12.75 5.94 -0.32
C ASP A 154 11.97 7.09 -0.96
N ARG A 155 12.50 7.68 -2.04
CA ARG A 155 11.76 8.67 -2.85
C ARG A 155 10.44 8.13 -3.40
N MET A 156 10.42 6.88 -3.86
CA MET A 156 9.18 6.24 -4.35
C MET A 156 8.16 6.05 -3.22
N ARG A 157 8.60 5.75 -1.99
CA ARG A 157 7.68 5.67 -0.83
C ARG A 157 7.09 7.03 -0.48
N HIS A 158 7.90 8.09 -0.52
CA HIS A 158 7.41 9.45 -0.33
C HIS A 158 6.39 9.83 -1.41
N SER A 159 6.67 9.51 -2.68
CA SER A 159 5.72 9.65 -3.79
C SER A 159 4.40 8.93 -3.51
N ALA A 160 4.45 7.68 -3.06
CA ALA A 160 3.26 6.89 -2.73
C ALA A 160 2.42 7.53 -1.62
N THR A 161 3.05 7.94 -0.51
CA THR A 161 2.34 8.58 0.61
C THR A 161 1.70 9.90 0.19
N ARG A 162 2.40 10.69 -0.61
CA ARG A 162 1.90 11.96 -1.14
C ARG A 162 0.73 11.74 -2.09
N ALA A 163 0.83 10.80 -3.03
CA ALA A 163 -0.22 10.50 -3.98
C ALA A 163 -1.54 10.12 -3.29
N ILE A 164 -1.49 9.31 -2.21
CA ILE A 164 -2.69 8.92 -1.43
C ILE A 164 -3.41 10.13 -0.83
N LEU A 165 -2.65 11.16 -0.43
CA LEU A 165 -3.18 12.39 0.17
C LEU A 165 -3.69 13.37 -0.89
N GLU A 166 -3.07 13.42 -2.07
CA GLU A 166 -3.36 14.42 -3.09
C GLU A 166 -4.36 13.94 -4.15
N ARG A 167 -4.48 12.63 -4.41
CA ARG A 167 -5.18 12.07 -5.60
C ARG A 167 -6.19 10.98 -5.27
N ASP A 168 -7.21 10.82 -6.12
CA ASP A 168 -8.18 9.71 -6.06
C ASP A 168 -7.79 8.48 -6.87
N ASP A 169 -7.01 8.69 -7.93
CA ASP A 169 -6.63 7.66 -8.90
C ASP A 169 -5.28 7.02 -8.57
N VAL A 170 -5.18 6.45 -7.36
CA VAL A 170 -3.92 5.86 -6.84
C VAL A 170 -3.97 4.35 -6.78
N ILE A 171 -2.97 3.70 -7.38
CA ILE A 171 -2.67 2.27 -7.22
C ILE A 171 -1.32 2.15 -6.54
N VAL A 172 -1.26 1.51 -5.38
CA VAL A 172 -0.01 1.26 -4.67
C VAL A 172 0.33 -0.22 -4.78
N VAL A 173 1.45 -0.55 -5.42
CA VAL A 173 2.01 -1.90 -5.38
C VAL A 173 3.00 -1.99 -4.23
N ALA A 174 2.68 -2.82 -3.24
CA ALA A 174 3.40 -2.86 -1.98
C ALA A 174 3.84 -4.28 -1.58
N SER A 175 4.90 -4.33 -0.77
CA SER A 175 5.21 -5.53 0.02
C SER A 175 4.56 -5.43 1.41
N VAL A 176 4.85 -6.40 2.29
CA VAL A 176 4.53 -6.32 3.72
C VAL A 176 5.04 -5.04 4.41
N SER A 177 5.88 -4.23 3.75
CA SER A 177 6.26 -2.93 4.29
C SER A 177 5.05 -2.02 4.58
N CYS A 178 3.91 -2.19 3.92
CA CYS A 178 2.72 -1.35 4.13
C CYS A 178 2.02 -1.55 5.47
N ILE A 179 2.35 -2.61 6.22
CA ILE A 179 1.84 -2.84 7.58
C ILE A 179 2.79 -2.33 8.67
N TYR A 180 3.97 -1.82 8.28
CA TYR A 180 4.90 -1.18 9.20
C TYR A 180 4.58 0.31 9.34
N GLY A 181 4.84 0.86 10.53
CA GLY A 181 4.55 2.26 10.83
C GLY A 181 5.35 3.22 9.96
N ILE A 182 4.66 4.22 9.40
CA ILE A 182 5.27 5.30 8.62
C ILE A 182 5.12 6.69 9.24
N GLY A 183 4.56 6.78 10.45
CA GLY A 183 4.16 8.06 11.05
C GLY A 183 2.67 8.34 10.83
N SER A 184 2.14 9.38 11.47
CA SER A 184 0.72 9.74 11.38
C SER A 184 0.42 10.55 10.11
N VAL A 185 -0.81 10.51 9.62
CA VAL A 185 -1.24 11.33 8.47
C VAL A 185 -1.08 12.81 8.82
N GLU A 186 -1.40 13.18 10.04
CA GLU A 186 -1.28 14.53 10.59
C GLU A 186 0.17 15.02 10.54
N THR A 187 1.14 14.16 10.86
CA THR A 187 2.57 14.48 10.74
C THR A 187 2.94 14.74 9.29
N TYR A 188 2.48 13.92 8.34
CA TYR A 188 2.76 14.14 6.92
C TYR A 188 2.09 15.39 6.35
N SER A 189 0.82 15.63 6.70
CA SER A 189 0.09 16.83 6.28
C SER A 189 0.63 18.11 6.93
N ALA A 190 1.23 18.03 8.13
CA ALA A 190 1.90 19.18 8.74
C ALA A 190 3.23 19.52 8.06
N MET A 191 3.84 18.58 7.35
CA MET A 191 5.08 18.78 6.59
C MET A 191 4.82 19.34 5.18
N THR A 192 3.57 19.43 4.71
CA THR A 192 3.28 20.03 3.40
C THR A 192 3.19 21.56 3.49
N PHE A 193 3.89 22.25 2.58
CA PHE A 193 3.84 23.70 2.44
C PHE A 193 3.22 24.08 1.10
N ASP A 194 2.06 24.74 1.14
CA ASP A 194 1.36 25.19 -0.07
C ASP A 194 1.90 26.54 -0.54
N VAL A 195 2.30 26.62 -1.81
CA VAL A 195 2.68 27.87 -2.48
C VAL A 195 1.82 28.06 -3.71
N LYS A 196 1.12 29.20 -3.80
CA LYS A 196 0.28 29.55 -4.96
C LYS A 196 0.86 30.74 -5.70
N LEU A 197 0.61 30.77 -7.01
CA LEU A 197 0.99 31.90 -7.85
C LEU A 197 0.31 33.18 -7.34
N GLY A 198 1.10 34.17 -6.96
CA GLY A 198 0.60 35.44 -6.40
C GLY A 198 0.75 35.56 -4.88
N ASP A 199 1.17 34.49 -4.19
CA ASP A 199 1.45 34.57 -2.76
C ASP A 199 2.65 35.49 -2.47
N LYS A 200 2.51 36.35 -1.48
CA LYS A 200 3.62 37.13 -0.92
C LYS A 200 4.29 36.30 0.17
N ALA A 201 5.27 35.48 -0.21
CA ALA A 201 6.12 34.76 0.73
C ALA A 201 7.35 35.61 1.09
N ASP A 202 7.76 35.56 2.36
CA ASP A 202 9.07 36.07 2.79
C ASP A 202 10.10 34.96 2.58
N ASP A 203 11.09 35.20 1.71
CA ASP A 203 12.14 34.24 1.36
C ASP A 203 12.85 33.64 2.59
N ARG A 204 13.11 34.44 3.63
CA ARG A 204 13.80 33.97 4.83
C ARG A 204 12.90 33.10 5.68
N ARG A 205 11.62 33.48 5.77
CA ARG A 205 10.63 32.66 6.47
C ARG A 205 10.42 31.33 5.75
N LEU A 206 10.32 31.36 4.42
CA LEU A 206 10.21 30.16 3.60
C LEU A 206 11.43 29.23 3.81
N MET A 207 12.65 29.76 3.79
CA MET A 207 13.84 28.97 4.07
C MET A 207 13.88 28.41 5.50
N ALA A 208 13.45 29.19 6.49
CA ALA A 208 13.37 28.71 7.88
C ALA A 208 12.34 27.59 8.03
N ASP A 209 11.16 27.73 7.40
CA ASP A 209 10.10 26.73 7.42
C ASP A 209 10.53 25.44 6.70
N LEU A 210 11.33 25.52 5.63
CA LEU A 210 11.90 24.35 4.93
C LEU A 210 13.01 23.63 5.71
N VAL A 211 13.75 24.33 6.58
CA VAL A 211 14.81 23.73 7.43
C VAL A 211 14.26 23.17 8.74
N ALA A 212 13.13 23.69 9.22
CA ALA A 212 12.48 23.21 10.43
C ALA A 212 11.79 21.84 10.25
N GLN A 213 11.72 21.34 9.01
CA GLN A 213 11.24 20.01 8.63
C GLN A 213 12.39 19.02 8.48
#